data_AF-A0A933J979-F1
#
_entry.id   AF-A0A933J979-F1
#
_cell.length_a   1.000
_cell.length_b   1.000
_cell.length_c   1.000
_cell.angle_alpha   90.00
_cell.angle_beta   90.00
_cell.angle_gamma   90.00
#
_symmetry.space_group_name_H-M   'P 1'
#
loop_
_entity.id
_entity.type
_entity.pdbx_description
1 polymer ?
#
loop_
_entity_poly.entity_id
_entity_poly.type
_entity_poly.pdbx_seq_one_letter_code
_entity_poly.pdbx_strand_id
1 'polypeptide(L)'
;MNRKITTLLIAIAVNILLIATKFYLADVSGSIALRASGWHSFTDVFVSIVVLIGIVLAGRTPTPHPLSPAPSPSPETELRFRRGGGGAGVGVRIEHAVSLFVSIFVFYMGYRVFADVIGGHEHELMNVGWVAVGALLTIAFAYFMGRYKTFVGRATDSPALIADGTHSTMDVFSSTVVLAGLLGYLIGFRSLDKVAAVIVALFIFSAGYHIFQSAVAGLSAGSHLEHRLPMRFSRRAIALVVVLLASGWAGSGFYFVQPDEQAVVRRFGQRVAVGVPSGLGYHLPWPIETVTKVQVTRIQQVEPI
;
A
#
# COMPACT_ATOMS: atom_id res chain seq x y z
N MET A 1 15.88 -8.28 31.39
CA MET A 1 14.90 -8.60 30.33
C MET A 1 15.65 -8.96 29.05
N ASN A 2 15.25 -10.00 28.32
CA ASN A 2 15.96 -10.45 27.11
C ASN A 2 15.91 -9.34 26.04
N ARG A 3 17.08 -8.85 25.58
CA ARG A 3 17.20 -7.71 24.64
C ARG A 3 16.34 -7.86 23.38
N LYS A 4 16.09 -9.11 22.93
CA LYS A 4 15.20 -9.44 21.80
C LYS A 4 13.73 -9.06 22.08
N ILE A 5 13.20 -9.51 23.22
CA ILE A 5 11.78 -9.31 23.60
C ILE A 5 11.50 -7.83 23.82
N THR A 6 12.40 -7.13 24.54
CA THR A 6 12.27 -5.69 24.75
C THR A 6 12.24 -4.93 23.43
N THR A 7 13.09 -5.30 22.47
CA THR A 7 13.12 -4.66 21.16
C THR A 7 11.85 -4.89 20.36
N LEU A 8 11.28 -6.10 20.39
CA LEU A 8 10.00 -6.40 19.75
C LEU A 8 8.84 -5.61 20.36
N LEU A 9 8.78 -5.50 21.69
CA LEU A 9 7.73 -4.72 22.36
C LEU A 9 7.82 -3.23 22.02
N ILE A 10 9.03 -2.66 22.03
CA ILE A 10 9.26 -1.26 21.61
C ILE A 10 8.86 -1.10 20.13
N ALA A 11 9.22 -2.05 19.27
CA ALA A 11 8.86 -2.02 17.85
C ALA A 11 7.35 -1.99 17.62
N ILE A 12 6.58 -2.83 18.31
CA ILE A 12 5.13 -2.88 18.20
C ILE A 12 4.51 -1.57 18.69
N ALA A 13 4.92 -1.08 19.86
CA ALA A 13 4.39 0.15 20.44
C ALA A 13 4.63 1.37 19.53
N VAL A 14 5.85 1.49 18.98
CA VAL A 14 6.19 2.54 18.02
C VAL A 14 5.39 2.39 16.73
N ASN A 15 5.21 1.17 16.21
CA ASN A 15 4.46 0.99 14.96
C ASN A 15 2.99 1.39 15.12
N ILE A 16 2.36 1.04 16.24
CA ILE A 16 0.99 1.48 16.58
C ILE A 16 0.93 3.01 16.65
N LEU A 17 1.89 3.65 17.30
CA LEU A 17 1.96 5.11 17.38
C LEU A 17 2.13 5.75 15.98
N LEU A 18 2.96 5.17 15.12
CA LEU A 18 3.15 5.64 13.75
C LEU A 18 1.87 5.52 12.92
N ILE A 19 1.16 4.39 13.02
CA ILE A 19 -0.13 4.18 12.35
C ILE A 19 -1.15 5.23 12.82
N ALA A 20 -1.28 5.41 14.14
CA ALA A 20 -2.19 6.41 14.71
C ALA A 20 -1.86 7.82 14.25
N THR A 21 -0.57 8.17 14.23
CA THR A 21 -0.09 9.48 13.76
C THR A 21 -0.40 9.70 12.28
N LYS A 22 -0.20 8.70 11.42
CA LYS A 22 -0.55 8.79 9.99
C LYS A 22 -2.04 9.05 9.78
N PHE A 23 -2.91 8.32 10.48
CA PHE A 23 -4.35 8.55 10.37
C PHE A 23 -4.76 9.92 10.90
N TYR A 24 -4.23 10.34 12.06
CA TYR A 24 -4.49 11.67 12.60
C TYR A 24 -4.09 12.78 11.61
N LEU A 25 -2.87 12.70 11.06
CA LEU A 25 -2.40 13.67 10.07
C LEU A 25 -3.25 13.63 8.78
N ALA A 26 -3.74 12.46 8.38
CA ALA A 26 -4.61 12.31 7.22
C ALA A 26 -5.99 12.93 7.45
N ASP A 27 -6.56 12.78 8.64
CA ASP A 27 -7.85 13.37 9.01
C ASP A 27 -7.77 14.90 9.11
N VAL A 28 -6.68 15.44 9.69
CA VAL A 28 -6.47 16.89 9.82
C VAL A 28 -6.17 17.56 8.47
N SER A 29 -5.57 16.84 7.52
CA SER A 29 -5.21 17.39 6.20
C SER A 29 -6.20 17.10 5.09
N GLY A 30 -6.99 16.02 5.20
CA GLY A 30 -7.74 15.46 4.08
C GLY A 30 -6.87 14.68 3.07
N SER A 31 -5.60 14.41 3.37
CA SER A 31 -4.68 13.70 2.46
C SER A 31 -5.10 12.25 2.25
N ILE A 32 -5.38 11.91 0.98
CA ILE A 32 -5.73 10.55 0.58
C ILE A 32 -4.47 9.68 0.59
N ALA A 33 -3.32 10.23 0.21
CA ALA A 33 -2.04 9.48 0.25
C ALA A 33 -1.65 9.08 1.67
N LEU A 34 -1.81 9.99 2.63
CA LEU A 34 -1.46 9.73 4.01
C LEU A 34 -2.44 8.74 4.64
N ARG A 35 -3.74 8.83 4.31
CA ARG A 35 -4.74 7.83 4.69
C ARG A 35 -4.41 6.46 4.11
N ALA A 36 -4.03 6.39 2.84
CA ALA A 36 -3.58 5.16 2.17
C ALA A 36 -2.37 4.54 2.87
N SER A 37 -1.39 5.38 3.25
CA SER A 37 -0.21 4.93 4.00
C SER A 37 -0.57 4.37 5.38
N GLY A 38 -1.54 4.99 6.07
CA GLY A 38 -2.08 4.47 7.33
C GLY A 38 -2.69 3.07 7.14
N TRP A 39 -3.50 2.88 6.09
CA TRP A 39 -4.11 1.58 5.78
C TRP A 39 -3.11 0.50 5.38
N HIS A 40 -2.06 0.88 4.65
CA HIS A 40 -0.96 -0.03 4.33
C HIS A 40 -0.29 -0.55 5.61
N SER A 41 0.18 0.36 6.47
CA SER A 41 0.85 -0.01 7.72
C SER A 41 -0.07 -0.79 8.68
N PHE A 42 -1.36 -0.45 8.74
CA PHE A 42 -2.35 -1.21 9.51
C PHE A 42 -2.48 -2.66 9.01
N THR A 43 -2.54 -2.82 7.69
CA THR A 43 -2.67 -4.13 7.05
C THR A 43 -1.44 -4.99 7.31
N ASP A 44 -0.24 -4.42 7.28
CA ASP A 44 0.99 -5.16 7.57
C ASP A 44 1.04 -5.69 9.01
N VAL A 45 0.58 -4.88 9.99
CA VAL A 45 0.43 -5.33 11.38
C VAL A 45 -0.61 -6.43 11.49
N PHE A 46 -1.76 -6.26 10.85
CA PHE A 46 -2.83 -7.26 10.85
C PHE A 46 -2.36 -8.60 10.26
N VAL A 47 -1.73 -8.57 9.08
CA VAL A 47 -1.12 -9.74 8.43
C VAL A 47 -0.13 -10.41 9.38
N SER A 48 0.76 -9.64 10.01
CA SER A 48 1.77 -10.17 10.92
C SER A 48 1.16 -10.90 12.13
N ILE A 49 0.10 -10.34 12.73
CA ILE A 49 -0.61 -10.97 13.85
C ILE A 49 -1.27 -12.27 13.41
N VAL A 50 -1.97 -12.24 12.27
CA VAL A 50 -2.71 -13.40 11.78
C VAL A 50 -1.75 -14.54 11.39
N VAL A 51 -0.63 -14.22 10.74
CA VAL A 51 0.44 -15.19 10.43
C VAL A 51 1.04 -15.76 11.72
N LEU A 52 1.31 -14.93 12.73
CA LEU A 52 1.83 -15.38 14.02
C LEU A 52 0.88 -16.38 14.69
N ILE A 53 -0.42 -16.08 14.72
CA ILE A 53 -1.44 -17.00 15.25
C ILE A 53 -1.44 -18.30 14.44
N GLY A 54 -1.38 -18.22 13.11
CA GLY A 54 -1.30 -19.39 12.23
C GLY A 54 -0.11 -20.31 12.56
N ILE A 55 1.07 -19.74 12.78
CA ILE A 55 2.28 -20.50 13.15
C ILE A 55 2.15 -21.13 14.53
N VAL A 56 1.65 -20.39 15.53
CA VAL A 56 1.48 -20.88 16.89
C VAL A 56 0.47 -22.03 16.95
N LEU A 57 -0.63 -21.93 16.19
CA LEU A 57 -1.64 -22.99 16.09
C LEU A 57 -1.16 -24.19 15.25
N ALA A 58 -0.31 -23.98 14.25
CA ALA A 58 0.23 -25.03 13.40
C ALA A 58 1.42 -25.79 14.02
N GLY A 59 2.00 -25.28 15.13
CA GLY A 59 3.08 -25.96 15.87
C GLY A 59 4.38 -26.15 15.09
N ARG A 60 4.63 -25.35 14.04
CA ARG A 60 5.84 -25.49 13.19
C ARG A 60 6.94 -24.52 13.60
N THR A 61 8.17 -25.04 13.64
CA THR A 61 9.39 -24.23 13.75
C THR A 61 9.69 -23.54 12.41
N PRO A 62 10.14 -22.27 12.42
CA PRO A 62 10.59 -21.59 11.20
C PRO A 62 11.69 -22.39 10.53
N THR A 63 11.61 -22.57 9.21
CA THR A 63 12.76 -23.07 8.45
C THR A 63 13.90 -22.06 8.56
N PRO A 64 15.14 -22.50 8.86
CA PRO A 64 16.28 -21.59 8.94
C PRO A 64 16.50 -20.85 7.62
N HIS A 65 16.89 -19.58 7.72
CA HIS A 65 17.20 -18.74 6.58
C HIS A 65 18.41 -19.34 5.80
N PRO A 66 18.41 -19.40 4.46
CA PRO A 66 19.45 -20.06 3.64
C PRO A 66 20.90 -19.55 3.80
N LEU A 67 21.14 -18.47 4.56
CA LEU A 67 22.48 -17.95 4.85
C LEU A 67 23.08 -18.50 6.16
N SER A 68 22.33 -19.29 6.93
CA SER A 68 22.87 -20.05 8.06
C SER A 68 23.19 -21.48 7.60
N PRO A 69 24.40 -22.02 7.82
CA PRO A 69 24.68 -23.43 7.55
C PRO A 69 23.77 -24.26 8.46
N ALA A 70 22.77 -24.90 7.87
CA ALA A 70 21.87 -25.78 8.61
C ALA A 70 22.72 -26.94 9.17
N PRO A 71 22.70 -27.21 10.48
CA PRO A 71 23.30 -28.44 11.00
C PRO A 71 22.61 -29.62 10.33
N SER A 72 23.39 -30.62 9.91
CA SER A 72 22.85 -31.88 9.39
C SER A 72 21.85 -32.43 10.40
N PRO A 73 20.59 -32.69 10.02
CA PRO A 73 19.57 -33.11 10.97
C PRO A 73 20.00 -34.40 11.65
N SER A 74 19.94 -34.44 12.98
CA SER A 74 20.19 -35.68 13.73
C SER A 74 19.09 -36.73 13.41
N PRO A 75 19.39 -38.04 13.44
CA PRO A 75 18.42 -39.10 13.12
C PRO A 75 17.10 -39.02 13.92
N GLU A 76 17.19 -38.54 15.15
CA GLU A 76 16.07 -38.26 16.06
C GLU A 76 15.20 -37.06 15.63
N THR A 77 15.78 -36.05 14.99
CA THR A 77 15.07 -34.90 14.41
C THR A 77 14.25 -35.34 13.19
N GLU A 78 14.84 -36.20 12.36
CA GLU A 78 14.19 -36.78 11.19
C GLU A 78 13.05 -37.74 11.58
N LEU A 79 13.25 -38.55 12.62
CA LEU A 79 12.22 -39.42 13.20
C LEU A 79 11.07 -38.63 13.85
N ARG A 80 11.34 -37.51 14.53
CA ARG A 80 10.29 -36.61 15.04
C ARG A 80 9.48 -35.97 13.92
N PHE A 81 10.14 -35.55 12.84
CA PHE A 81 9.49 -35.02 11.65
C PHE A 81 8.59 -36.08 10.99
N ARG A 82 9.04 -37.34 10.94
CA ARG A 82 8.29 -38.49 10.40
C ARG A 82 7.13 -38.94 11.32
N ARG A 83 7.30 -38.89 12.64
CA ARG A 83 6.25 -39.24 13.63
C ARG A 83 5.19 -38.14 13.82
N GLY A 84 5.53 -36.87 13.59
CA GLY A 84 4.59 -35.74 13.65
C GLY A 84 3.61 -35.63 12.47
N GLY A 85 3.70 -36.52 11.47
CA GLY A 85 2.95 -36.44 10.22
C GLY A 85 1.43 -36.68 10.30
N GLY A 86 0.88 -37.10 11.45
CA GLY A 86 -0.54 -37.42 11.60
C GLY A 86 -1.49 -36.21 11.73
N GLY A 87 -0.99 -35.04 12.18
CA GLY A 87 -1.78 -33.80 12.34
C GLY A 87 -1.48 -32.71 11.31
N ALA A 88 -0.46 -32.93 10.47
CA ALA A 88 0.07 -31.93 9.54
C ALA A 88 -0.92 -31.52 8.44
N GLY A 89 -1.92 -32.35 8.12
CA GLY A 89 -2.90 -32.05 7.08
C GLY A 89 -3.94 -31.01 7.48
N VAL A 90 -4.34 -30.95 8.75
CA VAL A 90 -5.37 -30.00 9.24
C VAL A 90 -4.74 -28.63 9.50
N GLY A 91 -3.55 -28.59 10.11
CA GLY A 91 -2.82 -27.34 10.37
C GLY A 91 -2.46 -26.59 9.08
N VAL A 92 -2.02 -27.30 8.03
CA VAL A 92 -1.71 -26.71 6.71
C VAL A 92 -2.95 -26.14 6.04
N ARG A 93 -4.09 -26.84 6.13
CA ARG A 93 -5.36 -26.37 5.54
C ARG A 93 -5.87 -25.10 6.25
N ILE A 94 -5.72 -25.02 7.57
CA ILE A 94 -6.08 -23.84 8.36
C ILE A 94 -5.15 -22.66 7.99
N GLU A 95 -3.83 -22.89 7.89
CA GLU A 95 -2.86 -21.85 7.53
C GLU A 95 -3.16 -21.22 6.15
N HIS A 96 -3.52 -22.05 5.16
CA HIS A 96 -3.91 -21.54 3.84
C HIS A 96 -5.27 -20.84 3.82
N ALA A 97 -6.26 -21.34 4.57
CA ALA A 97 -7.55 -20.66 4.71
C ALA A 97 -7.40 -19.28 5.37
N VAL A 98 -6.56 -19.20 6.40
CA VAL A 98 -6.19 -17.96 7.09
C VAL A 98 -5.47 -17.00 6.13
N SER A 99 -4.51 -17.50 5.35
CA SER A 99 -3.79 -16.69 4.36
C SER A 99 -4.71 -16.17 3.25
N LEU A 100 -5.70 -16.97 2.82
CA LEU A 100 -6.70 -16.55 1.84
C LEU A 100 -7.60 -15.44 2.40
N PHE A 101 -8.06 -15.58 3.65
CA PHE A 101 -8.82 -14.53 4.33
C PHE A 101 -8.03 -13.22 4.44
N VAL A 102 -6.76 -13.30 4.85
CA VAL A 102 -5.86 -12.14 4.93
C VAL A 102 -5.69 -11.48 3.56
N SER A 103 -5.51 -12.28 2.49
CA SER A 103 -5.40 -11.74 1.14
C SER A 103 -6.67 -10.99 0.70
N ILE A 104 -7.85 -11.55 0.93
CA ILE A 104 -9.13 -10.89 0.65
C ILE A 104 -9.25 -9.58 1.42
N PHE A 105 -8.86 -9.58 2.70
CA PHE A 105 -8.82 -8.38 3.53
C PHE A 105 -7.89 -7.31 2.94
N VAL A 106 -6.66 -7.67 2.57
CA VAL A 106 -5.69 -6.74 1.95
C VAL A 106 -6.24 -6.17 0.63
N PHE A 107 -6.87 -7.01 -0.20
CA PHE A 107 -7.51 -6.57 -1.44
C PHE A 107 -8.67 -5.59 -1.18
N TYR A 108 -9.50 -5.87 -0.19
CA TYR A 108 -10.56 -4.96 0.23
C TYR A 108 -10.00 -3.61 0.69
N MET A 109 -8.90 -3.61 1.44
CA MET A 109 -8.23 -2.37 1.85
C MET A 109 -7.65 -1.60 0.65
N GLY A 110 -7.04 -2.29 -0.31
CA GLY A 110 -6.56 -1.70 -1.57
C GLY A 110 -7.71 -1.10 -2.38
N TYR A 111 -8.83 -1.81 -2.49
CA TYR A 111 -10.05 -1.32 -3.15
C TYR A 111 -10.61 -0.08 -2.46
N ARG A 112 -10.66 -0.04 -1.12
CA ARG A 112 -11.13 1.14 -0.38
C ARG A 112 -10.29 2.36 -0.70
N VAL A 113 -8.96 2.24 -0.63
CA VAL A 113 -8.05 3.34 -0.99
C VAL A 113 -8.26 3.78 -2.44
N PHE A 114 -8.39 2.82 -3.37
CA PHE A 114 -8.62 3.11 -4.77
C PHE A 114 -9.97 3.81 -5.02
N ALA A 115 -11.02 3.39 -4.32
CA ALA A 115 -12.33 4.04 -4.36
C ALA A 115 -12.27 5.47 -3.81
N ASP A 116 -11.52 5.71 -2.73
CA ASP A 116 -11.28 7.06 -2.20
C ASP A 116 -10.58 7.96 -3.24
N VAL A 117 -9.64 7.41 -4.02
CA VAL A 117 -8.94 8.14 -5.10
C VAL A 117 -9.89 8.52 -6.24
N ILE A 118 -10.74 7.59 -6.70
CA ILE A 118 -11.64 7.81 -7.85
C ILE A 118 -12.86 8.64 -7.47
N GLY A 119 -13.47 8.34 -6.31
CA GLY A 119 -14.70 8.99 -5.86
C GLY A 119 -14.47 10.39 -5.27
N GLY A 120 -13.22 10.77 -4.98
CA GLY A 120 -12.92 12.01 -4.29
C GLY A 120 -13.04 13.26 -5.17
N HIS A 121 -13.99 14.15 -4.82
CA HIS A 121 -13.88 15.59 -5.11
C HIS A 121 -12.48 16.09 -4.70
N GLU A 122 -11.92 17.07 -5.41
CA GLU A 122 -10.65 17.70 -5.02
C GLU A 122 -10.80 18.32 -3.64
N HIS A 123 -10.43 17.59 -2.59
CA HIS A 123 -10.35 18.15 -1.25
C HIS A 123 -9.12 19.04 -1.25
N GLU A 124 -9.32 20.34 -1.03
CA GLU A 124 -8.19 21.21 -0.74
C GLU A 124 -7.56 20.75 0.57
N LEU A 125 -6.29 20.37 0.50
CA LEU A 125 -5.58 19.88 1.65
C LEU A 125 -5.41 21.03 2.65
N MET A 126 -5.78 20.77 3.89
CA MET A 126 -5.63 21.73 4.97
C MET A 126 -4.30 21.52 5.70
N ASN A 127 -3.70 22.61 6.20
CA ASN A 127 -2.54 22.56 7.09
C ASN A 127 -1.33 21.77 6.55
N VAL A 128 -1.14 21.73 5.22
CA VAL A 128 -0.17 20.85 4.55
C VAL A 128 1.27 21.04 5.05
N GLY A 129 1.66 22.25 5.41
CA GLY A 129 3.01 22.53 5.94
C GLY A 129 3.32 21.72 7.21
N TRP A 130 2.46 21.83 8.24
CA TRP A 130 2.63 21.08 9.49
C TRP A 130 2.44 19.58 9.28
N VAL A 131 1.55 19.17 8.38
CA VAL A 131 1.31 17.77 8.04
C VAL A 131 2.53 17.14 7.36
N ALA A 132 3.19 17.87 6.46
CA ALA A 132 4.44 17.41 5.82
C ALA A 132 5.57 17.24 6.85
N VAL A 133 5.68 18.14 7.83
CA VAL A 133 6.63 17.99 8.96
C VAL A 133 6.28 16.74 9.79
N GLY A 134 5.00 16.52 10.10
CA GLY A 134 4.54 15.31 10.78
C GLY A 134 4.87 14.04 10.00
N ALA A 135 4.62 14.03 8.68
CA ALA A 135 4.96 12.91 7.79
C ALA A 135 6.49 12.66 7.77
N LEU A 136 7.31 13.70 7.70
CA LEU A 136 8.76 13.60 7.81
C LEU A 136 9.20 12.99 9.15
N LEU A 137 8.56 13.37 10.25
CA LEU A 137 8.82 12.76 11.57
C LEU A 137 8.46 11.27 11.55
N THR A 138 7.32 10.87 10.99
CA THR A 138 6.96 9.44 10.88
C THR A 138 7.98 8.65 10.06
N ILE A 139 8.52 9.23 8.98
CA ILE A 139 9.58 8.64 8.17
C ILE A 139 10.87 8.48 8.99
N ALA A 140 11.27 9.52 9.72
CA ALA A 140 12.47 9.49 10.55
C ALA A 140 12.36 8.40 11.62
N PHE A 141 11.24 8.32 12.33
CA PHE A 141 11.00 7.27 13.33
C PHE A 141 11.01 5.87 12.71
N ALA A 142 10.35 5.67 11.57
CA ALA A 142 10.36 4.40 10.86
C ALA A 142 11.78 3.99 10.43
N TYR A 143 12.58 4.93 9.93
CA TYR A 143 13.98 4.70 9.57
C TYR A 143 14.83 4.30 10.77
N PHE A 144 14.78 5.07 11.86
CA PHE A 144 15.54 4.76 13.08
C PHE A 144 15.11 3.41 13.66
N MET A 145 13.81 3.11 13.66
CA MET A 145 13.29 1.83 14.11
C MET A 145 13.80 0.67 13.25
N GLY A 146 13.77 0.80 11.91
CA GLY A 146 14.33 -0.21 11.00
C GLY A 146 15.80 -0.47 11.28
N ARG A 147 16.61 0.58 11.45
CA ARG A 147 18.04 0.48 11.80
C ARG A 147 18.25 -0.15 13.17
N TYR A 148 17.45 0.22 14.17
CA TYR A 148 17.51 -0.34 15.52
C TYR A 148 17.20 -1.83 15.53
N LYS A 149 16.12 -2.26 14.85
CA LYS A 149 15.77 -3.68 14.66
C LYS A 149 16.91 -4.45 14.02
N THR A 150 17.47 -3.96 12.91
CA THR A 150 18.60 -4.65 12.24
C THR A 150 19.85 -4.70 13.13
N PHE A 151 20.14 -3.64 13.89
CA PHE A 151 21.27 -3.60 14.81
C PHE A 151 21.14 -4.65 15.92
N VAL A 152 20.01 -4.65 16.64
CA VAL A 152 19.76 -5.65 17.69
C VAL A 152 19.66 -7.06 17.10
N GLY A 153 19.09 -7.18 15.91
CA GLY A 153 18.99 -8.45 15.18
C GLY A 153 20.37 -9.06 14.92
N ARG A 154 21.35 -8.25 14.48
CA ARG A 154 22.74 -8.71 14.30
C ARG A 154 23.45 -8.97 15.63
N ALA A 155 23.27 -8.10 16.62
CA ALA A 155 23.91 -8.24 17.93
C ALA A 155 23.40 -9.46 18.73
N THR A 156 22.24 -9.99 18.37
CA THR A 156 21.59 -11.12 19.07
C THR A 156 21.40 -12.35 18.18
N ASP A 157 22.00 -12.34 16.98
CA ASP A 157 21.91 -13.39 15.97
C ASP A 157 20.45 -13.85 15.72
N SER A 158 19.59 -12.87 15.40
CA SER A 158 18.16 -13.05 15.19
C SER A 158 17.78 -12.69 13.74
N PRO A 159 17.77 -13.67 12.81
CA PRO A 159 17.37 -13.45 11.43
C PRO A 159 15.97 -12.83 11.29
N ALA A 160 15.02 -13.21 12.16
CA ALA A 160 13.67 -12.66 12.18
C ALA A 160 13.64 -11.15 12.45
N LEU A 161 14.47 -10.68 13.38
CA LEU A 161 14.54 -9.25 13.73
C LEU A 161 15.27 -8.43 12.65
N ILE A 162 16.24 -9.03 11.96
CA ILE A 162 16.90 -8.42 10.79
C ILE A 162 15.92 -8.30 9.62
N ALA A 163 15.13 -9.34 9.36
CA ALA A 163 14.09 -9.34 8.33
C ALA A 163 13.02 -8.27 8.62
N ASP A 164 12.54 -8.19 9.86
CA ASP A 164 11.59 -7.16 10.29
C ASP A 164 12.18 -5.73 10.16
N GLY A 165 13.44 -5.51 10.54
CA GLY A 165 14.11 -4.22 10.31
C GLY A 165 14.24 -3.84 8.83
N THR A 166 14.47 -4.83 7.97
CA THR A 166 14.50 -4.64 6.52
C THR A 166 13.11 -4.31 5.97
N HIS A 167 12.06 -4.98 6.48
CA HIS A 167 10.68 -4.69 6.15
C HIS A 167 10.28 -3.25 6.53
N SER A 168 10.63 -2.80 7.74
CA SER A 168 10.42 -1.40 8.15
C SER A 168 11.15 -0.38 7.27
N THR A 169 12.21 -0.78 6.56
CA THR A 169 12.89 0.10 5.59
C THR A 169 12.06 0.25 4.30
N MET A 170 11.25 -0.73 3.93
CA MET A 170 10.30 -0.61 2.81
C MET A 170 9.17 0.38 3.15
N ASP A 171 8.75 0.43 4.41
CA ASP A 171 7.75 1.41 4.89
C ASP A 171 8.25 2.85 4.79
N VAL A 172 9.56 3.06 4.97
CA VAL A 172 10.20 4.37 4.75
C VAL A 172 10.07 4.79 3.29
N PHE A 173 10.28 3.87 2.34
CA PHE A 173 10.14 4.16 0.91
C PHE A 173 8.70 4.53 0.55
N SER A 174 7.71 3.75 1.00
CA SER A 174 6.29 4.04 0.75
C SER A 174 5.85 5.36 1.39
N SER A 175 6.33 5.66 2.60
CA SER A 175 6.05 6.93 3.29
C SER A 175 6.74 8.13 2.62
N THR A 176 7.91 7.91 2.00
CA THR A 176 8.61 8.96 1.22
C THR A 176 7.81 9.36 -0.03
N VAL A 177 7.15 8.42 -0.69
CA VAL A 177 6.25 8.71 -1.82
C VAL A 177 5.11 9.64 -1.38
N VAL A 178 4.55 9.40 -0.19
CA VAL A 178 3.50 10.24 0.40
C VAL A 178 4.02 11.64 0.71
N LEU A 179 5.20 11.74 1.34
CA LEU A 179 5.82 13.04 1.61
C LEU A 179 6.10 13.81 0.31
N ALA A 180 6.59 13.15 -0.74
CA ALA A 180 6.76 13.78 -2.04
C ALA A 180 5.44 14.29 -2.63
N GLY A 181 4.33 13.56 -2.44
CA GLY A 181 2.98 14.00 -2.78
C GLY A 181 2.57 15.28 -2.05
N LEU A 182 2.79 15.33 -0.74
CA LEU A 182 2.48 16.49 0.12
C LEU A 182 3.35 17.70 -0.20
N LEU A 183 4.66 17.52 -0.41
CA LEU A 183 5.57 18.60 -0.83
C LEU A 183 5.20 19.12 -2.22
N GLY A 184 4.80 18.20 -3.12
CA GLY A 184 4.26 18.51 -4.42
C GLY A 184 3.02 19.41 -4.38
N TYR A 185 2.12 19.14 -3.43
CA TYR A 185 0.97 19.98 -3.17
C TYR A 185 1.38 21.40 -2.73
N LEU A 186 2.38 21.53 -1.85
CA LEU A 186 2.87 22.83 -1.35
C LEU A 186 3.44 23.74 -2.45
N ILE A 187 4.08 23.16 -3.46
CA ILE A 187 4.64 23.92 -4.60
C ILE A 187 3.61 24.20 -5.70
N GLY A 188 2.33 23.84 -5.48
CA GLY A 188 1.20 24.18 -6.35
C GLY A 188 0.64 23.01 -7.16
N PHE A 189 1.26 21.83 -7.15
CA PHE A 189 0.74 20.64 -7.83
C PHE A 189 -0.27 19.91 -6.95
N ARG A 190 -1.50 20.44 -6.89
CA ARG A 190 -2.59 19.93 -6.03
C ARG A 190 -2.87 18.42 -6.18
N SER A 191 -2.59 17.89 -7.35
CA SER A 191 -2.83 16.49 -7.68
C SER A 191 -1.80 15.49 -7.16
N LEU A 192 -0.61 15.94 -6.73
CA LEU A 192 0.46 15.00 -6.37
C LEU A 192 0.12 14.13 -5.16
N ASP A 193 -0.78 14.59 -4.27
CA ASP A 193 -1.31 13.75 -3.19
C ASP A 193 -2.08 12.54 -3.74
N LYS A 194 -3.03 12.73 -4.66
CA LYS A 194 -3.77 11.59 -5.23
C LYS A 194 -2.85 10.67 -6.05
N VAL A 195 -1.85 11.20 -6.75
CA VAL A 195 -0.84 10.35 -7.45
C VAL A 195 -0.09 9.48 -6.45
N ALA A 196 0.36 10.04 -5.32
CA ALA A 196 0.99 9.27 -4.26
C ALA A 196 0.04 8.21 -3.67
N ALA A 197 -1.25 8.54 -3.49
CA ALA A 197 -2.26 7.59 -3.05
C ALA A 197 -2.43 6.40 -4.00
N VAL A 198 -2.45 6.64 -5.32
CA VAL A 198 -2.48 5.56 -6.33
C VAL A 198 -1.26 4.66 -6.21
N ILE A 199 -0.06 5.25 -6.07
CA ILE A 199 1.18 4.46 -5.92
C ILE A 199 1.11 3.57 -4.67
N VAL A 200 0.62 4.10 -3.54
CA VAL A 200 0.45 3.31 -2.32
C VAL A 200 -0.62 2.22 -2.50
N ALA A 201 -1.76 2.53 -3.14
CA ALA A 201 -2.79 1.53 -3.44
C ALA A 201 -2.22 0.35 -4.25
N LEU A 202 -1.34 0.62 -5.22
CA LEU A 202 -0.67 -0.42 -6.01
C LEU A 202 0.27 -1.28 -5.17
N PHE A 203 0.97 -0.70 -4.20
CA PHE A 203 1.76 -1.48 -3.24
C PHE A 203 0.88 -2.42 -2.42
N ILE A 204 -0.28 -1.94 -1.95
CA ILE A 204 -1.25 -2.77 -1.22
C ILE A 204 -1.78 -3.91 -2.11
N PHE A 205 -2.19 -3.61 -3.34
CA PHE A 205 -2.64 -4.65 -4.29
C PHE A 205 -1.55 -5.67 -4.60
N SER A 206 -0.31 -5.22 -4.80
CA SER A 206 0.83 -6.11 -5.04
C SER A 206 1.09 -7.03 -3.83
N ALA A 207 0.99 -6.52 -2.60
CA ALA A 207 1.13 -7.33 -1.40
C ALA A 207 -0.01 -8.36 -1.30
N GLY A 208 -1.26 -7.93 -1.52
CA GLY A 208 -2.43 -8.81 -1.51
C GLY A 208 -2.34 -9.95 -2.53
N TYR A 209 -1.86 -9.65 -3.75
CA TYR A 209 -1.65 -10.63 -4.81
C TYR A 209 -0.55 -11.64 -4.48
N HIS A 210 0.54 -11.20 -3.85
CA HIS A 210 1.60 -12.10 -3.40
C HIS A 210 1.11 -13.07 -2.32
N ILE A 211 0.32 -12.58 -1.34
CA ILE A 211 -0.29 -13.41 -0.30
C ILE A 211 -1.29 -14.40 -0.93
N PHE A 212 -2.10 -13.94 -1.89
CA PHE A 212 -3.06 -14.77 -2.61
C PHE A 212 -2.38 -15.96 -3.30
N GLN A 213 -1.34 -15.69 -4.09
CA GLN A 213 -0.61 -16.74 -4.80
C GLN A 213 -0.01 -17.75 -3.82
N SER A 214 0.52 -17.27 -2.70
CA SER A 214 1.08 -18.14 -1.66
C SER A 214 0.01 -19.05 -1.05
N ALA A 215 -1.19 -18.53 -0.79
CA ALA A 215 -2.31 -19.29 -0.28
C ALA A 215 -2.83 -20.34 -1.28
N VAL A 216 -3.00 -19.94 -2.56
CA VAL A 216 -3.47 -20.85 -3.64
C VAL A 216 -2.45 -21.93 -3.94
N ALA A 217 -1.17 -21.58 -4.06
CA ALA A 217 -0.10 -22.55 -4.29
C ALA A 217 -0.08 -23.61 -3.19
N GLY A 218 -0.22 -23.20 -1.93
CA GLY A 218 -0.30 -24.10 -0.78
C GLY A 218 -1.52 -25.04 -0.78
N LEU A 219 -2.66 -24.60 -1.31
CA LEU A 219 -3.84 -25.44 -1.48
C LEU A 219 -3.69 -26.42 -2.65
N SER A 220 -3.04 -26.00 -3.74
CA SER A 220 -2.87 -26.79 -4.97
C SER A 220 -1.77 -27.85 -4.88
N ALA A 221 -0.71 -27.58 -4.10
CA ALA A 221 0.42 -28.49 -3.94
C ALA A 221 0.23 -29.32 -2.68
N GLY A 222 -0.31 -30.53 -2.84
CA GLY A 222 -0.22 -31.58 -1.82
C GLY A 222 1.24 -31.97 -1.60
N SER A 223 1.91 -31.31 -0.65
CA SER A 223 3.29 -31.51 -0.19
C SER A 223 4.42 -31.16 -1.18
N HIS A 224 5.44 -30.51 -0.63
CA HIS A 224 6.71 -30.09 -1.24
C HIS A 224 6.66 -28.97 -2.28
N LEU A 225 6.76 -27.72 -1.79
CA LEU A 225 7.44 -26.68 -2.54
C LEU A 225 8.41 -25.92 -1.63
N GLU A 226 9.68 -25.92 -2.06
CA GLU A 226 10.77 -25.09 -1.54
C GLU A 226 10.27 -23.67 -1.29
N HIS A 227 10.52 -23.16 -0.08
CA HIS A 227 10.47 -21.73 0.22
C HIS A 227 11.56 -21.00 -0.56
N ARG A 228 11.36 -20.81 -1.87
CA ARG A 228 12.02 -19.73 -2.61
C ARG A 228 11.08 -18.54 -2.53
N LEU A 229 11.38 -17.61 -1.61
CA LEU A 229 10.91 -16.24 -1.71
C LEU A 229 11.84 -15.51 -2.69
N PRO A 230 11.52 -15.35 -3.99
CA PRO A 230 12.08 -14.25 -4.71
C PRO A 230 11.31 -13.01 -4.25
N MET A 231 11.84 -12.31 -3.25
CA MET A 231 11.71 -10.85 -3.17
C MET A 231 12.42 -10.25 -4.40
N ARG A 232 11.85 -10.50 -5.58
CA ARG A 232 12.16 -9.83 -6.83
C ARG A 232 10.82 -9.55 -7.45
N PHE A 233 10.29 -8.36 -7.21
CA PHE A 233 9.28 -7.81 -8.10
C PHE A 233 9.79 -8.05 -9.52
N SER A 234 9.09 -8.89 -10.27
CA SER A 234 9.48 -9.13 -11.66
C SER A 234 9.44 -7.75 -12.33
N ARG A 235 10.57 -7.28 -12.85
CA ARG A 235 10.64 -5.99 -13.55
C ARG A 235 9.55 -5.90 -14.64
N ARG A 236 9.13 -7.05 -15.18
CA ARG A 236 8.04 -7.21 -16.13
C ARG A 236 6.66 -7.00 -15.50
N ALA A 237 6.41 -7.47 -14.28
CA ALA A 237 5.16 -7.23 -13.56
C ALA A 237 5.02 -5.75 -13.17
N ILE A 238 6.10 -5.13 -12.65
CA ILE A 238 6.12 -3.68 -12.43
C ILE A 238 5.91 -2.94 -13.75
N ALA A 239 6.63 -3.31 -14.82
CA ALA A 239 6.48 -2.65 -16.12
C ALA A 239 5.06 -2.80 -16.67
N LEU A 240 4.41 -3.96 -16.53
CA LEU A 240 3.06 -4.19 -17.02
C LEU A 240 2.03 -3.38 -16.21
N VAL A 241 2.20 -3.30 -14.89
CA VAL A 241 1.38 -2.43 -14.04
C VAL A 241 1.59 -0.96 -14.42
N VAL A 242 2.84 -0.51 -14.60
CA VAL A 242 3.17 0.86 -15.05
C VAL A 242 2.56 1.15 -16.42
N VAL A 243 2.60 0.21 -17.36
CA VAL A 243 2.00 0.36 -18.69
C VAL A 243 0.49 0.43 -18.60
N LEU A 244 -0.17 -0.44 -17.83
CA LEU A 244 -1.62 -0.39 -17.65
C LEU A 244 -2.07 0.92 -17.01
N LEU A 245 -1.30 1.43 -16.06
CA LEU A 245 -1.55 2.73 -15.43
C LEU A 245 -1.30 3.89 -16.38
N ALA A 246 -0.22 3.84 -17.17
CA ALA A 246 0.06 4.85 -18.19
C ALA A 246 -1.04 4.87 -19.28
N SER A 247 -1.57 3.71 -19.66
CA SER A 247 -2.68 3.57 -20.61
C SER A 247 -3.99 4.10 -20.03
N GLY A 248 -4.32 3.72 -18.79
CA GLY A 248 -5.51 4.24 -18.10
C GLY A 248 -5.43 5.75 -17.86
N TRP A 249 -4.24 6.25 -17.49
CA TRP A 249 -3.92 7.66 -17.38
C TRP A 249 -4.10 8.35 -18.73
N ALA A 250 -3.49 7.87 -19.82
CA ALA A 250 -3.66 8.45 -21.16
C ALA A 250 -5.14 8.47 -21.60
N GLY A 251 -5.90 7.43 -21.25
CA GLY A 251 -7.33 7.30 -21.54
C GLY A 251 -8.23 8.24 -20.73
N SER A 252 -7.81 8.70 -19.55
CA SER A 252 -8.64 9.59 -18.73
C SER A 252 -8.73 11.02 -19.27
N GLY A 253 -8.03 11.34 -20.36
CA GLY A 253 -8.11 12.62 -21.07
C GLY A 253 -9.34 12.76 -21.99
N PHE A 254 -10.07 11.66 -22.28
CA PHE A 254 -11.25 11.71 -23.12
C PHE A 254 -12.46 12.24 -22.36
N TYR A 255 -13.15 13.23 -22.95
CA TYR A 255 -14.38 13.79 -22.40
C TYR A 255 -15.39 14.12 -23.50
N PHE A 256 -16.67 14.13 -23.14
CA PHE A 256 -17.76 14.43 -24.07
C PHE A 256 -18.51 15.68 -23.63
N VAL A 257 -18.70 16.65 -24.51
CA VAL A 257 -19.42 17.90 -24.26
C VAL A 257 -20.78 17.86 -24.96
N GLN A 258 -21.87 18.05 -24.21
CA GLN A 258 -23.22 18.02 -24.76
C GLN A 258 -23.54 19.30 -25.57
N PRO A 259 -24.52 19.28 -26.49
CA PRO A 259 -24.85 20.44 -27.36
C PRO A 259 -25.25 21.72 -26.61
N ASP A 260 -25.71 21.60 -25.37
CA ASP A 260 -26.16 22.68 -24.47
C ASP A 260 -25.09 23.09 -23.43
N GLU A 261 -23.91 22.47 -23.48
CA GLU A 261 -22.78 22.72 -22.59
C GLU A 261 -21.59 23.35 -23.33
N GLN A 262 -20.84 24.19 -22.63
CA GLN A 262 -19.49 24.61 -23.03
C GLN A 262 -18.47 24.10 -22.01
N ALA A 263 -17.38 23.54 -22.50
CA ALA A 263 -16.26 23.13 -21.65
C ALA A 263 -15.20 24.23 -21.54
N VAL A 264 -14.68 24.40 -20.33
CA VAL A 264 -13.50 25.20 -20.01
C VAL A 264 -12.39 24.26 -19.56
N VAL A 265 -11.29 24.24 -20.31
CA VAL A 265 -10.11 23.44 -19.98
C VAL A 265 -9.13 24.31 -19.20
N ARG A 266 -8.74 23.84 -18.01
CA ARG A 266 -7.76 24.49 -17.14
C ARG A 266 -6.51 23.63 -17.09
N ARG A 267 -5.33 24.20 -17.36
CA ARG A 267 -4.04 23.55 -17.19
C ARG A 267 -3.38 24.06 -15.92
N PHE A 268 -3.13 23.18 -14.95
CA PHE A 268 -2.60 23.56 -13.63
C PHE A 268 -3.36 24.75 -12.98
N GLY A 269 -4.69 24.81 -13.18
CA GLY A 269 -5.54 25.88 -12.67
C GLY A 269 -5.62 27.15 -13.52
N GLN A 270 -4.78 27.32 -14.55
CA GLN A 270 -4.87 28.43 -15.52
C GLN A 270 -5.82 28.08 -16.67
N ARG A 271 -6.64 29.03 -17.14
CA ARG A 271 -7.57 28.79 -18.26
C ARG A 271 -6.78 28.76 -19.57
N VAL A 272 -6.77 27.62 -20.26
CA VAL A 272 -6.05 27.45 -21.54
C VAL A 272 -7.01 27.41 -22.72
N ALA A 273 -8.22 26.89 -22.53
CA ALA A 273 -9.27 26.94 -23.53
C ALA A 273 -10.63 27.28 -22.88
N VAL A 274 -11.37 28.19 -23.50
CA VAL A 274 -12.70 28.64 -23.06
C VAL A 274 -13.66 28.46 -24.25
N GLY A 275 -14.84 27.90 -23.99
CA GLY A 275 -15.88 27.75 -25.01
C GLY A 275 -15.61 26.63 -26.01
N VAL A 276 -15.07 25.50 -25.55
CA VAL A 276 -14.85 24.33 -26.44
C VAL A 276 -16.22 23.84 -26.94
N PRO A 277 -16.42 23.72 -28.27
CA PRO A 277 -17.69 23.31 -28.87
C PRO A 277 -18.06 21.87 -28.50
N SER A 278 -19.33 21.52 -28.73
CA SER A 278 -19.87 20.20 -28.43
C SER A 278 -19.21 19.10 -29.26
N GLY A 279 -19.06 17.91 -28.66
CA GLY A 279 -18.40 16.76 -29.27
C GLY A 279 -17.42 16.01 -28.36
N LEU A 280 -16.72 15.04 -28.94
CA LEU A 280 -15.66 14.30 -28.27
C LEU A 280 -14.39 15.15 -28.25
N GLY A 281 -13.93 15.48 -27.05
CA GLY A 281 -12.69 16.21 -26.81
C GLY A 281 -11.64 15.34 -26.14
N TYR A 282 -10.38 15.74 -26.29
CA TYR A 282 -9.27 15.20 -25.53
C TYR A 282 -8.53 16.33 -24.83
N HIS A 283 -8.37 16.21 -23.51
CA HIS A 283 -7.50 17.07 -22.72
C HIS A 283 -6.33 16.24 -22.19
N LEU A 284 -5.22 16.91 -21.85
CA LEU A 284 -4.11 16.22 -21.20
C LEU A 284 -4.62 15.55 -19.93
N PRO A 285 -4.33 14.25 -19.72
CA PRO A 285 -4.92 13.55 -18.62
C PRO A 285 -4.59 14.20 -17.29
N TRP A 286 -5.53 14.05 -16.35
CA TRP A 286 -5.33 14.46 -14.98
C TRP A 286 -3.99 13.90 -14.48
N PRO A 287 -3.05 14.71 -13.97
CA PRO A 287 -3.26 15.99 -13.29
C PRO A 287 -2.97 17.26 -14.09
N ILE A 288 -2.68 17.15 -15.38
CA ILE A 288 -2.15 18.26 -16.17
C ILE A 288 -3.27 19.25 -16.51
N GLU A 289 -4.41 18.73 -17.00
CA GLU A 289 -5.59 19.52 -17.34
C GLU A 289 -6.85 18.99 -16.64
N THR A 290 -7.75 19.92 -16.32
CA THR A 290 -9.09 19.65 -15.79
C THR A 290 -10.14 20.33 -16.65
N VAL A 291 -11.30 19.69 -16.82
CA VAL A 291 -12.40 20.20 -17.63
C VAL A 291 -13.58 20.54 -16.74
N THR A 292 -14.05 21.77 -16.83
CA THR A 292 -15.32 22.21 -16.21
C THR A 292 -16.34 22.43 -17.31
N LYS A 293 -17.47 21.73 -17.26
CA LYS A 293 -18.59 21.92 -18.19
C LYS A 293 -19.59 22.89 -17.58
N VAL A 294 -20.09 23.84 -18.38
CA VAL A 294 -21.04 24.87 -17.96
C VAL A 294 -22.18 24.92 -18.97
N GLN A 295 -23.42 24.90 -18.51
CA GLN A 295 -24.59 25.01 -19.38
C GLN A 295 -24.74 26.45 -19.90
N VAL A 296 -24.99 26.61 -21.20
CA VAL A 296 -25.10 27.94 -21.85
C VAL A 296 -26.52 28.31 -22.29
N THR A 297 -27.53 27.49 -21.98
CA THR A 297 -28.92 27.73 -22.41
C THR A 297 -29.83 28.01 -21.21
N ARG A 298 -29.90 29.27 -20.76
CA ARG A 298 -30.99 29.72 -19.87
C ARG A 298 -31.78 30.81 -20.60
N ILE A 299 -32.78 30.40 -21.38
CA ILE A 299 -33.76 31.32 -21.95
C ILE A 299 -34.62 31.78 -20.77
N GLN A 300 -34.32 32.96 -20.19
CA GLN A 300 -35.29 33.64 -19.35
C GLN A 300 -36.29 34.33 -20.27
N GLN A 301 -37.45 33.70 -20.43
CA GLN A 301 -38.62 34.42 -20.93
C GLN A 301 -39.01 35.44 -19.87
N VAL A 302 -38.81 36.72 -20.17
CA VAL A 302 -39.37 37.80 -19.38
C VAL A 302 -40.84 37.88 -19.75
N GLU A 303 -41.72 37.45 -18.84
CA GLU A 303 -43.16 37.72 -18.98
C GLU A 303 -43.36 39.24 -18.98
N PRO A 304 -44.03 39.81 -20.00
CA PRO A 304 -44.47 41.20 -19.92
C PRO A 304 -45.54 41.30 -18.82
N ILE A 305 -45.31 42.23 -17.90
CA ILE A 305 -46.17 42.60 -16.76
C ILE A 305 -47.54 43.08 -17.26
#